data_AF-K1Z9B8-F1
#
_entry.id   AF-K1Z9B8-F1
#
_cell.length_a   1.000
_cell.length_b   1.000
_cell.length_c   1.000
_cell.angle_alpha   90.00
_cell.angle_beta   90.00
_cell.angle_gamma   90.00
#
_symmetry.space_group_name_H-M   'P 1'
#
loop_
_entity.id
_entity.type
_entity.pdbx_description
1 polymer ?
#
loop_
_entity_poly.entity_id
_entity_poly.type
_entity_poly.pdbx_seq_one_letter_code
_entity_poly.pdbx_strand_id
1 'polypeptide(L)'
;MNLAKIILALLFFCSVPSLGNHGHKNQQILSISPQIALPIGIKIWFNESGGSVMGLTTWNYGEDFASLGIGHFIWHPYSSKRASFNSGFPHLLRYIEARGINIPSWLQGRNGLYCPWSNRNEFLKEQYSSKMSELRIFLQKTIPIQAEYMTRHLQEILPDLLASAPAEERVFIYQKFYSLARTPTGIYALVDYLNFKGAGVS
;
A
#
# COMPACT_ATOMS: atom_id res chain seq x y z
N MET A 1 -16.39 0.33 -8.77
CA MET A 1 -16.74 1.44 -7.84
C MET A 1 -15.43 2.04 -7.37
N ASN A 2 -15.21 3.36 -7.49
CA ASN A 2 -13.96 4.03 -7.04
C ASN A 2 -14.04 4.27 -5.51
N LEU A 3 -12.91 4.29 -4.80
CA LEU A 3 -12.79 4.59 -3.37
C LEU A 3 -13.64 5.80 -2.93
N ALA A 4 -13.73 6.85 -3.75
CA ALA A 4 -14.58 8.02 -3.50
C ALA A 4 -16.05 7.65 -3.31
N LYS A 5 -16.58 6.74 -4.15
CA LYS A 5 -17.97 6.27 -4.08
C LYS A 5 -18.22 5.36 -2.87
N ILE A 6 -17.20 4.66 -2.36
CA ILE A 6 -17.33 3.86 -1.12
C ILE A 6 -17.28 4.75 0.11
N ILE A 7 -16.38 5.73 0.13
CA ILE A 7 -16.37 6.77 1.16
C ILE A 7 -17.75 7.45 1.20
N LEU A 8 -18.39 7.64 0.04
CA LEU A 8 -19.77 8.10 -0.07
C LEU A 8 -20.80 7.08 0.45
N ALA A 9 -20.67 5.80 0.11
CA ALA A 9 -21.62 4.74 0.42
C ALA A 9 -21.58 4.22 1.87
N LEU A 10 -20.55 4.55 2.66
CA LEU A 10 -20.42 4.16 4.07
C LEU A 10 -21.39 4.88 5.03
N LEU A 11 -22.61 5.21 4.59
CA LEU A 11 -23.67 5.74 5.44
C LEU A 11 -25.02 5.04 5.25
N PHE A 12 -25.43 4.33 6.29
CA PHE A 12 -26.62 4.65 7.08
C PHE A 12 -26.20 4.44 8.53
N PHE A 13 -25.67 5.46 9.22
CA PHE A 13 -26.38 6.23 10.24
C PHE A 13 -25.51 7.46 10.63
N CYS A 14 -26.15 8.44 11.28
CA CYS A 14 -25.66 9.76 11.69
C CYS A 14 -25.80 10.87 10.63
N SER A 15 -27.03 11.36 10.53
CA SER A 15 -27.37 12.75 10.22
C SER A 15 -26.82 13.72 11.28
N VAL A 16 -26.47 14.95 10.86
CA VAL A 16 -26.58 16.26 11.55
C VAL A 16 -25.84 17.32 10.69
N PRO A 17 -26.27 18.61 10.67
CA PRO A 17 -26.20 19.48 9.50
C PRO A 17 -24.94 20.37 9.42
N SER A 18 -24.78 20.96 8.24
CA SER A 18 -23.74 21.93 7.84
C SER A 18 -23.83 23.25 8.61
N LEU A 19 -22.67 23.84 8.95
CA LEU A 19 -22.34 25.25 8.72
C LEU A 19 -20.83 25.46 8.96
N GLY A 20 -20.17 26.26 8.12
CA GLY A 20 -18.98 27.03 8.54
C GLY A 20 -17.66 26.85 7.79
N ASN A 21 -17.46 27.77 6.84
CA ASN A 21 -16.24 28.54 6.54
C ASN A 21 -14.99 27.88 5.92
N HIS A 22 -14.61 28.38 4.74
CA HIS A 22 -13.34 28.16 4.06
C HIS A 22 -12.22 28.93 4.76
N GLY A 23 -11.37 28.20 5.48
CA GLY A 23 -10.08 28.67 5.96
C GLY A 23 -9.03 27.59 5.69
N HIS A 24 -7.88 27.98 5.14
CA HIS A 24 -6.69 27.19 4.82
C HIS A 24 -6.71 25.75 5.37
N LYS A 25 -6.88 24.77 4.46
CA LYS A 25 -6.82 23.33 4.78
C LYS A 25 -5.46 23.01 5.37
N ASN A 26 -5.37 22.98 6.70
CA ASN A 26 -4.27 22.34 7.39
C ASN A 26 -4.31 20.86 6.96
N GLN A 27 -3.40 20.45 6.07
CA GLN A 27 -3.34 19.07 5.59
C GLN A 27 -3.04 18.18 6.79
N GLN A 28 -4.04 17.44 7.25
CA GLN A 28 -3.89 16.59 8.42
C GLN A 28 -3.00 15.41 8.04
N ILE A 29 -1.85 15.27 8.71
CA ILE A 29 -0.93 14.16 8.47
C ILE A 29 -1.52 12.90 9.10
N LEU A 30 -1.72 11.88 8.28
CA LEU A 30 -2.08 10.53 8.66
C LEU A 30 -0.79 9.72 8.83
N SER A 31 -0.39 9.56 10.09
CA SER A 31 0.70 8.67 10.49
C SER A 31 0.18 7.74 11.57
N ILE A 32 0.62 6.49 11.54
CA ILE A 32 0.33 5.50 12.57
C ILE A 32 1.60 5.15 13.34
N SER A 33 1.46 4.86 14.64
CA SER A 33 2.57 4.35 15.43
C SER A 33 2.81 2.87 15.13
N PRO A 34 4.00 2.33 15.44
CA PRO A 34 4.28 0.90 15.25
C PRO A 34 3.27 -0.03 15.95
N GLN A 35 2.72 0.38 17.11
CA GLN A 35 1.73 -0.38 17.87
C GLN A 35 0.38 -0.49 17.15
N ILE A 36 0.04 0.50 16.32
CA ILE A 36 -1.15 0.48 15.47
C ILE A 36 -0.84 -0.21 14.13
N ALA A 37 0.36 0.01 13.59
CA ALA A 37 0.78 -0.50 12.29
C ALA A 37 0.87 -2.03 12.25
N LEU A 38 1.41 -2.68 13.29
CA LEU A 38 1.53 -4.13 13.31
C LEU A 38 0.16 -4.83 13.21
N PRO A 39 -0.85 -4.55 14.06
CA PRO A 39 -2.18 -5.14 13.93
C PRO A 39 -2.84 -4.91 12.56
N ILE A 40 -2.69 -3.71 11.99
CA ILE A 40 -3.20 -3.38 10.65
C ILE A 40 -2.50 -4.24 9.59
N GLY A 41 -1.16 -4.28 9.62
CA GLY A 41 -0.37 -5.06 8.66
C GLY A 41 -0.65 -6.55 8.72
N ILE A 42 -0.87 -7.12 9.91
CA ILE A 42 -1.30 -8.51 10.06
C ILE A 42 -2.66 -8.73 9.41
N LYS A 43 -3.65 -7.86 9.62
CA LYS A 43 -4.96 -8.00 8.98
C LYS A 43 -4.86 -7.96 7.46
N ILE A 44 -4.08 -7.02 6.90
CA ILE A 44 -3.83 -6.94 5.45
C ILE A 44 -3.20 -8.24 4.94
N TRP A 45 -2.17 -8.75 5.62
CA TRP A 45 -1.51 -10.00 5.22
C TRP A 45 -2.46 -11.21 5.22
N PHE A 46 -3.37 -11.28 6.20
CA PHE A 46 -4.41 -12.29 6.27
C PHE A 46 -5.43 -12.16 5.13
N ASN A 47 -5.83 -10.94 4.77
CA ASN A 47 -6.74 -10.73 3.64
C ASN A 47 -6.11 -11.10 2.30
N GLU A 48 -4.85 -10.73 2.09
CA GLU A 48 -4.17 -10.92 0.79
C GLU A 48 -3.73 -12.37 0.56
N SER A 49 -3.38 -13.10 1.63
CA SER A 49 -2.77 -14.43 1.49
C SER A 49 -3.09 -15.44 2.60
N GLY A 50 -4.06 -15.14 3.47
CA GLY A 50 -4.37 -15.98 4.63
C GLY A 50 -3.25 -16.01 5.67
N GLY A 51 -2.34 -15.03 5.68
CA GLY A 51 -1.17 -15.01 6.57
C GLY A 51 -0.08 -15.98 6.14
N SER A 52 -0.06 -16.40 4.86
CA SER A 52 0.92 -17.34 4.35
C SER A 52 2.27 -16.66 4.10
N VAL A 53 3.34 -17.28 4.60
CA VAL A 53 4.73 -16.84 4.33
C VAL A 53 5.06 -16.94 2.85
N MET A 54 4.57 -17.98 2.17
CA MET A 54 4.72 -18.12 0.72
C MET A 54 3.96 -17.03 -0.04
N GLY A 55 2.83 -16.58 0.51
CA GLY A 55 2.00 -15.51 -0.04
C GLY A 55 2.69 -14.15 -0.09
N LEU A 56 3.75 -13.93 0.71
CA LEU A 56 4.55 -12.71 0.63
C LEU A 56 5.34 -12.57 -0.69
N THR A 57 5.41 -13.63 -1.49
CA THR A 57 6.18 -13.66 -2.74
C THR A 57 5.38 -14.41 -3.81
N THR A 58 4.74 -13.69 -4.72
CA THR A 58 3.96 -14.30 -5.80
C THR A 58 4.36 -13.72 -7.16
N TRP A 59 4.10 -14.49 -8.20
CA TRP A 59 4.18 -14.03 -9.59
C TRP A 59 3.11 -14.81 -10.34
N ASN A 60 1.98 -14.16 -10.62
CA ASN A 60 0.84 -14.88 -11.18
C ASN A 60 1.07 -15.21 -12.66
N TYR A 61 0.36 -16.23 -13.13
CA TYR A 61 0.39 -16.56 -14.55
C TYR A 61 -0.21 -15.40 -15.37
N GLY A 62 0.48 -15.01 -16.44
CA GLY A 62 0.07 -13.89 -17.30
C GLY A 62 0.58 -12.51 -16.86
N GLU A 63 1.20 -12.39 -15.68
CA GLU A 63 1.84 -11.15 -15.23
C GLU A 63 3.32 -11.11 -15.66
N ASP A 64 3.82 -9.89 -15.89
CA ASP A 64 5.23 -9.61 -16.19
C ASP A 64 5.97 -8.96 -15.01
N PHE A 65 5.47 -9.17 -13.79
CA PHE A 65 6.03 -8.66 -12.55
C PHE A 65 5.85 -9.63 -11.39
N ALA A 66 6.72 -9.51 -10.38
CA ALA A 66 6.51 -10.15 -9.09
C ALA A 66 5.67 -9.24 -8.18
N SER A 67 4.87 -9.84 -7.31
CA SER A 67 4.08 -9.16 -6.28
C SER A 67 4.60 -9.56 -4.90
N LEU A 68 5.03 -8.57 -4.12
CA LEU A 68 5.80 -8.79 -2.89
C LEU A 68 5.17 -8.15 -1.65
N GLY A 69 5.38 -8.76 -0.49
CA GLY A 69 4.98 -8.22 0.81
C GLY A 69 3.47 -8.24 1.03
N ILE A 70 3.03 -7.63 2.14
CA ILE A 70 1.61 -7.68 2.56
C ILE A 70 0.70 -6.85 1.64
N GLY A 71 1.26 -5.86 0.93
CA GLY A 71 0.52 -5.04 -0.02
C GLY A 71 0.66 -5.49 -1.48
N HIS A 72 1.24 -6.68 -1.74
CA HIS A 72 1.50 -7.18 -3.09
C HIS A 72 2.17 -6.14 -4.01
N PHE A 73 3.20 -5.49 -3.48
CA PHE A 73 3.95 -4.43 -4.15
C PHE A 73 4.62 -4.98 -5.42
N ILE A 74 4.30 -4.34 -6.54
CA ILE A 74 4.78 -4.75 -7.87
C ILE A 74 6.28 -4.51 -8.00
N TRP A 75 7.00 -5.51 -8.52
CA TRP A 75 8.41 -5.40 -8.86
C TRP A 75 8.67 -5.92 -10.27
N HIS A 76 9.03 -5.00 -11.16
CA HIS A 76 9.25 -5.30 -12.57
C HIS A 76 10.69 -5.78 -12.83
N PRO A 77 10.89 -6.74 -13.75
CA PRO A 77 12.21 -7.15 -14.21
C PRO A 77 12.87 -6.03 -15.03
N TYR A 78 14.19 -6.15 -15.24
CA TYR A 78 14.98 -5.18 -16.00
C TYR A 78 14.47 -4.92 -17.43
N SER A 79 13.89 -5.93 -18.06
CA SER A 79 13.32 -5.83 -19.42
C SER A 79 12.06 -4.96 -19.51
N SER A 80 11.42 -4.65 -18.38
CA SER A 80 10.17 -3.90 -18.37
C SER A 80 10.39 -2.39 -18.38
N LYS A 81 9.74 -1.71 -19.33
CA LYS A 81 9.70 -0.24 -19.41
C LYS A 81 8.82 0.40 -18.32
N ARG A 82 8.11 -0.41 -17.53
CA ARG A 82 7.19 0.07 -16.46
C ARG A 82 7.85 0.16 -15.08
N ALA A 83 9.11 -0.28 -14.95
CA ALA A 83 9.84 -0.15 -13.70
C ALA A 83 9.97 1.32 -13.28
N SER A 84 9.71 1.61 -12.01
CA SER A 84 9.72 2.97 -11.46
C SER A 84 10.20 2.97 -10.01
N PHE A 85 10.96 3.99 -9.63
CA PHE A 85 11.32 4.23 -8.23
C PHE A 85 10.20 4.87 -7.40
N ASN A 86 9.16 5.37 -8.06
CA ASN A 86 8.10 6.17 -7.43
C ASN A 86 6.87 5.32 -7.04
N SER A 87 6.89 4.01 -7.32
CA SER A 87 5.79 3.10 -7.02
C SER A 87 6.29 1.68 -6.74
N GLY A 88 5.37 0.82 -6.26
CA GLY A 88 5.63 -0.60 -6.07
C GLY A 88 6.73 -0.91 -5.04
N PHE A 89 7.39 -2.04 -5.24
CA PHE A 89 8.40 -2.55 -4.31
C PHE A 89 9.66 -1.67 -4.22
N PRO A 90 10.17 -1.05 -5.31
CA PRO A 90 11.31 -0.13 -5.21
C PRO A 90 11.04 1.07 -4.29
N HIS A 91 9.83 1.62 -4.33
CA HIS A 91 9.46 2.73 -3.44
C HIS A 91 9.38 2.28 -1.98
N LEU A 92 8.82 1.09 -1.74
CA LEU A 92 8.83 0.48 -0.39
C LEU A 92 10.26 0.29 0.13
N LEU A 93 11.19 -0.24 -0.68
CA LEU A 93 12.58 -0.43 -0.24
C LEU A 93 13.21 0.89 0.21
N ARG A 94 13.04 1.96 -0.57
CA ARG A 94 13.52 3.31 -0.18
C ARG A 94 12.87 3.80 1.11
N TYR A 95 11.59 3.53 1.31
CA TYR A 95 10.89 3.88 2.54
C TYR A 95 11.45 3.11 3.75
N ILE A 96 11.70 1.80 3.60
CA ILE A 96 12.30 0.95 4.65
C ILE A 96 13.73 1.42 4.97
N GLU A 97 14.54 1.74 3.96
CA GLU A 97 15.89 2.27 4.12
C GLU A 97 15.90 3.60 4.87
N ALA A 98 14.99 4.51 4.53
CA ALA A 98 14.84 5.80 5.21
C ALA A 98 14.41 5.66 6.69
N ARG A 99 13.90 4.49 7.10
CA ARG A 99 13.62 4.15 8.50
C ARG A 99 14.82 3.52 9.23
N GLY A 100 15.98 3.43 8.59
CA GLY A 100 17.20 2.89 9.17
C GLY A 100 17.23 1.37 9.27
N ILE A 101 16.36 0.67 8.55
CA ILE A 101 16.35 -0.79 8.52
C ILE A 101 17.33 -1.28 7.46
N ASN A 102 18.23 -2.19 7.88
CA ASN A 102 19.17 -2.82 6.97
C ASN A 102 18.43 -3.69 5.95
N ILE A 103 18.61 -3.36 4.67
CA ILE A 103 18.09 -4.12 3.55
C ILE A 103 19.14 -5.15 3.12
N PRO A 104 18.76 -6.42 2.87
CA PRO A 104 19.66 -7.40 2.26
C PRO A 104 20.38 -6.83 1.03
N SER A 105 21.70 -6.94 0.98
CA SER A 105 22.53 -6.24 -0.02
C SER A 105 22.14 -6.58 -1.47
N TRP A 106 21.69 -7.81 -1.74
CA TRP A 106 21.26 -8.21 -3.08
C TRP A 106 19.95 -7.53 -3.52
N LEU A 107 19.09 -7.10 -2.59
CA LEU A 107 17.90 -6.29 -2.89
C LEU A 107 18.27 -4.86 -3.30
N GLN A 108 19.46 -4.40 -2.95
CA GLN A 108 19.98 -3.08 -3.34
C GLN A 108 20.71 -3.11 -4.69
N GLY A 109 20.86 -4.28 -5.33
CA GLY A 109 21.43 -4.40 -6.67
C GLY A 109 20.68 -3.53 -7.69
N ARG A 110 21.40 -2.71 -8.47
CA ARG A 110 20.81 -1.67 -9.34
C ARG A 110 19.86 -0.73 -8.57
N ASN A 111 20.24 -0.37 -7.34
CA ASN A 111 19.51 0.49 -6.41
C ASN A 111 18.10 -0.05 -6.06
N GLY A 112 17.87 -1.35 -6.18
CA GLY A 112 16.58 -2.00 -5.90
C GLY A 112 15.47 -1.70 -6.90
N LEU A 113 15.78 -1.07 -8.04
CA LEU A 113 14.78 -0.75 -9.06
C LEU A 113 14.16 -1.99 -9.70
N TYR A 114 14.96 -3.02 -9.92
CA TYR A 114 14.59 -4.14 -10.77
C TYR A 114 14.54 -5.45 -10.00
N CYS A 115 13.49 -6.22 -10.28
CA CYS A 115 13.38 -7.61 -9.86
C CYS A 115 14.56 -8.41 -10.42
N PRO A 116 15.30 -9.17 -9.60
CA PRO A 116 16.48 -9.91 -10.03
C PRO A 116 16.13 -11.14 -10.87
N TRP A 117 14.86 -11.57 -10.84
CA TRP A 117 14.36 -12.64 -11.70
C TRP A 117 13.79 -12.02 -12.97
N SER A 118 14.24 -12.52 -14.13
CA SER A 118 13.88 -11.93 -15.43
C SER A 118 12.45 -12.25 -15.86
N ASN A 119 11.89 -13.34 -15.31
CA ASN A 119 10.57 -13.87 -15.64
C ASN A 119 10.06 -14.79 -14.52
N ARG A 120 8.77 -15.14 -14.62
CA ARG A 120 8.08 -16.04 -13.70
C ARG A 120 8.76 -17.41 -13.53
N ASN A 121 9.30 -17.99 -14.61
CA ASN A 121 9.90 -19.32 -14.54
C ASN A 121 11.17 -19.31 -13.68
N GLU A 122 12.02 -18.29 -13.82
CA GLU A 122 13.18 -18.08 -12.95
C GLU A 122 12.77 -17.86 -11.50
N PHE A 123 11.77 -17.02 -11.27
CA PHE A 123 11.24 -16.75 -9.93
C PHE A 123 10.75 -18.02 -9.21
N LEU A 124 10.01 -18.88 -9.93
CA LEU A 124 9.47 -20.11 -9.37
C LEU A 124 10.52 -21.20 -9.16
N LYS A 125 11.56 -21.26 -10.00
CA LYS A 125 12.71 -22.16 -9.79
C LYS A 125 13.44 -21.82 -8.49
N GLU A 126 13.47 -20.54 -8.13
CA GLU A 126 14.13 -20.02 -6.93
C GLU A 126 13.22 -19.98 -5.70
N GLN A 127 11.97 -20.48 -5.78
CA GLN A 127 10.97 -20.31 -4.72
C GLN A 127 11.38 -20.89 -3.35
N TYR A 128 12.33 -21.84 -3.32
CA TYR A 128 12.87 -22.47 -2.12
C TYR A 128 14.36 -22.17 -1.90
N SER A 129 14.94 -21.21 -2.63
CA SER A 129 16.33 -20.84 -2.46
C SER A 129 16.55 -20.05 -1.17
N SER A 130 17.82 -19.95 -0.74
CA SER A 130 18.23 -19.11 0.39
C SER A 130 17.84 -17.65 0.15
N LYS A 131 18.01 -17.16 -1.08
CA LYS A 131 17.64 -15.80 -1.50
C LYS A 131 16.15 -15.53 -1.31
N MET A 132 15.28 -16.43 -1.78
CA MET A 132 13.82 -16.27 -1.61
C MET A 132 13.40 -16.38 -0.14
N SER A 133 14.07 -17.25 0.62
CA SER A 133 13.83 -17.41 2.05
C SER A 133 14.20 -16.14 2.83
N GLU A 134 15.36 -15.55 2.52
CA GLU A 134 15.79 -14.27 3.09
C GLU A 134 14.83 -13.12 2.74
N LEU A 135 14.35 -13.06 1.49
CA LEU A 135 13.32 -12.10 1.07
C LEU A 135 12.06 -12.22 1.93
N ARG A 136 11.52 -13.43 2.12
CA ARG A 136 10.32 -13.64 2.93
C ARG A 136 10.54 -13.25 4.39
N ILE A 137 11.70 -13.58 4.96
CA ILE A 137 12.06 -13.17 6.33
C ILE A 137 12.12 -11.65 6.43
N PHE A 138 12.74 -10.96 5.47
CA PHE A 138 12.80 -9.51 5.42
C PHE A 138 11.40 -8.88 5.33
N LEU A 139 10.55 -9.38 4.42
CA LEU A 139 9.16 -8.92 4.26
C LEU A 139 8.34 -9.14 5.53
N GLN A 140 8.52 -10.28 6.21
CA GLN A 140 7.77 -10.59 7.42
C GLN A 140 8.22 -9.73 8.62
N LYS A 141 9.53 -9.47 8.74
CA LYS A 141 10.09 -8.57 9.77
C LYS A 141 9.68 -7.11 9.58
N THR A 142 9.35 -6.71 8.37
CA THR A 142 9.00 -5.32 8.01
C THR A 142 7.50 -5.08 7.88
N ILE A 143 6.63 -6.02 8.30
CA ILE A 143 5.16 -5.88 8.25
C ILE A 143 4.67 -4.54 8.82
N PRO A 144 5.10 -4.07 10.01
CA PRO A 144 4.63 -2.79 10.53
C PRO A 144 5.01 -1.61 9.62
N ILE A 145 6.22 -1.64 9.06
CA ILE A 145 6.73 -0.58 8.18
C ILE A 145 6.01 -0.59 6.84
N GLN A 146 5.64 -1.77 6.33
CA GLN A 146 4.80 -1.89 5.14
C GLN A 146 3.40 -1.28 5.38
N ALA A 147 2.78 -1.51 6.54
CA ALA A 147 1.50 -0.91 6.88
C ALA A 147 1.59 0.63 7.04
N GLU A 148 2.67 1.12 7.66
CA GLU A 148 2.97 2.56 7.72
C GLU A 148 3.11 3.17 6.33
N TYR A 149 3.89 2.51 5.45
CA TYR A 149 4.06 2.93 4.05
C TYR A 149 2.72 3.02 3.32
N MET A 150 1.87 1.99 3.42
CA MET A 150 0.55 1.96 2.76
C MET A 150 -0.36 3.06 3.30
N THR A 151 -0.31 3.35 4.60
CA THR A 151 -1.10 4.41 5.24
C THR A 151 -0.64 5.80 4.80
N ARG A 152 0.67 6.02 4.68
CA ARG A 152 1.22 7.26 4.12
C ARG A 152 0.82 7.41 2.66
N HIS A 153 0.96 6.35 1.87
CA HIS A 153 0.58 6.37 0.45
C HIS A 153 -0.91 6.69 0.26
N LEU A 154 -1.78 6.13 1.10
CA LEU A 154 -3.21 6.46 1.14
C LEU A 154 -3.46 7.98 1.33
N GLN A 155 -2.66 8.65 2.16
CA GLN A 155 -2.76 10.10 2.32
C GLN A 155 -2.24 10.86 1.10
N GLU A 156 -1.14 10.39 0.49
CA GLU A 156 -0.53 11.02 -0.69
C GLU A 156 -1.46 11.03 -1.89
N ILE A 157 -2.29 10.00 -2.06
CA ILE A 157 -3.25 9.92 -3.16
C ILE A 157 -4.56 10.68 -2.91
N LEU A 158 -4.79 11.16 -1.68
CA LEU A 158 -6.05 11.83 -1.31
C LEU A 158 -6.35 13.05 -2.20
N PRO A 159 -5.39 13.93 -2.56
CA PRO A 159 -5.65 15.03 -3.48
C PRO A 159 -6.18 14.56 -4.84
N ASP A 160 -5.58 13.51 -5.41
CA ASP A 160 -5.99 12.95 -6.71
C ASP A 160 -7.37 12.29 -6.61
N LEU A 161 -7.62 11.57 -5.51
CA LEU A 161 -8.93 11.00 -5.19
C LEU A 161 -10.01 12.09 -5.17
N LEU A 162 -9.74 13.20 -4.48
CA LEU A 162 -10.67 14.32 -4.41
C LEU A 162 -10.86 15.01 -5.76
N ALA A 163 -9.79 15.15 -6.55
CA ALA A 163 -9.86 15.72 -7.89
C ALA A 163 -10.74 14.87 -8.83
N SER A 164 -10.74 13.55 -8.66
CA SER A 164 -11.57 12.62 -9.44
C SER A 164 -13.07 12.63 -9.08
N ALA A 165 -13.46 13.24 -7.95
CA ALA A 165 -14.85 13.31 -7.49
C ALA A 165 -15.55 14.60 -7.94
N PRO A 166 -16.90 14.60 -8.08
CA PRO A 166 -17.71 15.80 -8.31
C PRO A 166 -17.40 16.88 -7.27
N ALA A 167 -17.31 18.14 -7.70
CA ALA A 167 -16.81 19.24 -6.87
C ALA A 167 -17.61 19.40 -5.56
N GLU A 168 -18.92 19.21 -5.64
CA GLU A 168 -19.90 19.23 -4.56
C GLU A 168 -19.67 18.12 -3.51
N GLU A 169 -19.10 16.98 -3.90
CA GLU A 169 -18.84 15.84 -3.02
C GLU A 169 -17.47 15.92 -2.33
N ARG A 170 -16.52 16.71 -2.85
CA ARG A 170 -15.12 16.72 -2.38
C ARG A 170 -14.96 17.05 -0.90
N VAL A 171 -15.72 18.03 -0.40
CA VAL A 171 -15.66 18.42 1.02
C VAL A 171 -16.15 17.28 1.91
N PHE A 172 -17.24 16.62 1.50
CA PHE A 172 -17.82 15.50 2.21
C PHE A 172 -16.88 14.28 2.21
N ILE A 173 -16.29 13.92 1.07
CA ILE A 173 -15.31 12.84 0.94
C ILE A 173 -14.09 13.10 1.86
N TYR A 174 -13.56 14.33 1.84
CA TYR A 174 -12.45 14.72 2.72
C TYR A 174 -12.79 14.53 4.20
N GLN A 175 -13.96 15.00 4.64
CA GLN A 175 -14.40 14.86 6.03
C GLN A 175 -14.58 13.40 6.43
N LYS A 176 -15.16 12.58 5.55
CA LYS A 176 -15.35 11.14 5.80
C LYS A 176 -14.05 10.37 5.85
N PHE A 177 -13.12 10.66 4.94
CA PHE A 177 -11.77 10.10 4.97
C PHE A 177 -11.12 10.30 6.34
N TYR A 178 -11.04 11.55 6.82
CA TYR A 178 -10.41 11.83 8.11
C TYR A 178 -11.24 11.34 9.30
N SER A 179 -12.56 11.22 9.17
CA SER A 179 -13.39 10.59 10.21
C SER A 179 -13.05 9.11 10.39
N LEU A 180 -12.89 8.36 9.30
CA LEU A 180 -12.48 6.95 9.33
C LEU A 180 -11.03 6.82 9.84
N ALA A 181 -10.15 7.69 9.37
CA ALA A 181 -8.74 7.70 9.72
C ALA A 181 -8.44 8.03 11.20
N ARG A 182 -9.45 8.35 12.01
CA ARG A 182 -9.32 8.53 13.47
C ARG A 182 -9.22 7.22 14.25
N THR A 183 -9.50 6.08 13.63
CA THR A 183 -9.50 4.78 14.31
C THR A 183 -8.61 3.78 13.57
N PRO A 184 -7.92 2.86 14.28
CA PRO A 184 -7.14 1.81 13.64
C PRO A 184 -7.95 0.98 12.62
N THR A 185 -9.20 0.64 12.95
CA THR A 185 -10.09 -0.11 12.06
C THR A 185 -10.45 0.66 10.80
N GLY A 186 -10.70 1.96 10.91
CA GLY A 186 -11.00 2.81 9.75
C GLY A 186 -9.77 3.03 8.86
N ILE A 187 -8.56 3.16 9.44
CA ILE A 187 -7.32 3.18 8.66
C ILE A 187 -7.13 1.87 7.90
N TYR A 188 -7.28 0.73 8.58
CA TYR A 188 -7.24 -0.58 7.94
C TYR A 188 -8.23 -0.68 6.77
N ALA A 189 -9.49 -0.29 6.96
CA ALA A 189 -10.50 -0.35 5.90
C ALA A 189 -10.15 0.51 4.68
N LEU A 190 -9.62 1.72 4.91
CA LEU A 190 -9.19 2.60 3.82
C LEU A 190 -7.97 2.04 3.08
N VAL A 191 -6.98 1.52 3.81
CA VAL A 191 -5.76 0.94 3.24
C VAL A 191 -6.07 -0.34 2.45
N ASP A 192 -6.84 -1.26 3.03
CA ASP A 192 -7.25 -2.52 2.42
C ASP A 192 -8.04 -2.28 1.13
N TYR A 193 -8.95 -1.29 1.15
CA TYR A 193 -9.68 -0.90 -0.05
C TYR A 193 -8.75 -0.40 -1.16
N LEU A 194 -7.83 0.51 -0.83
CA LEU A 194 -6.87 1.04 -1.79
C LEU A 194 -6.02 -0.09 -2.38
N ASN A 195 -5.58 -1.03 -1.54
CA ASN A 195 -4.77 -2.16 -1.96
C ASN A 195 -5.51 -3.08 -2.95
N PHE A 196 -6.78 -3.38 -2.67
CA PHE A 196 -7.54 -4.35 -3.44
C PHE A 196 -8.19 -3.79 -4.72
N LYS A 197 -8.61 -2.52 -4.71
CA LYS A 197 -9.35 -1.89 -5.83
C LYS A 197 -8.58 -0.79 -6.54
N GLY A 198 -7.50 -0.29 -5.96
CA GLY A 198 -6.83 0.91 -6.43
C GLY A 198 -7.66 2.18 -6.13
N ALA A 199 -7.05 3.34 -6.40
CA ALA A 199 -7.68 4.64 -6.15
C ALA A 199 -8.79 4.98 -7.17
N GLY A 200 -8.84 4.30 -8.32
CA GLY A 200 -9.82 4.55 -9.37
C GLY A 200 -9.69 5.92 -10.07
N VAL A 201 -8.49 6.51 -10.05
CA VAL A 201 -8.17 7.86 -10.57
C VAL A 201 -7.68 7.88 -12.02
N SER A 202 -7.82 6.75 -12.72
CA SER A 202 -7.44 6.56 -14.12
C SER A 202 -8.57 6.90 -15.09
#